data_AF-A0A3M1R528-F1
#
_entry.id   AF-A0A3M1R528-F1
#
_cell.length_a   1.000
_cell.length_b   1.000
_cell.length_c   1.000
_cell.angle_alpha   90.00
_cell.angle_beta   90.00
_cell.angle_gamma   90.00
#
_symmetry.space_group_name_H-M   'P 1'
#
loop_
_entity.id
_entity.type
_entity.pdbx_description
1 polymer ?
#
loop_
_entity_poly.entity_id
_entity_poly.type
_entity_poly.pdbx_seq_one_letter_code
_entity_poly.pdbx_strand_id
1 'polypeptide(L)'
;KIASRYADLFREAQLEDQIVLPEHVSPGRHVWNQYVIRVLGGRRDALRSFLQQRKIGSEIYYPLGLHEQECFAHLGYAPTDLPETFAASREVMALPIFPGLTIDEQSAVVDAIADFFAQSPKAKPAKPMFLKRTESRTSRTSARDDDAAAV
;
A
#
# COMPACT_ATOMS: atom_id res chain seq x y z
N LYS A 1 -15.11 3.31 -21.46
CA LYS A 1 -16.14 2.28 -21.22
C LYS A 1 -15.59 1.17 -20.33
N ILE A 2 -14.63 0.36 -20.78
CA ILE A 2 -14.08 -0.74 -19.94
C ILE A 2 -13.31 -0.22 -18.71
N ALA A 3 -12.38 0.73 -18.89
CA ALA A 3 -11.64 1.31 -17.77
C ALA A 3 -12.52 2.13 -16.80
N SER A 4 -13.46 2.91 -17.34
CA SER A 4 -14.41 3.68 -16.52
C SER A 4 -15.31 2.75 -15.68
N ARG A 5 -15.72 1.60 -16.22
CA ARG A 5 -16.53 0.61 -15.51
C ARG A 5 -15.83 0.05 -14.27
N TYR A 6 -14.50 -0.14 -14.29
CA TYR A 6 -13.77 -0.49 -13.06
C TYR A 6 -13.93 0.59 -11.99
N ALA A 7 -13.79 1.88 -12.37
CA ALA A 7 -13.90 2.96 -11.40
C ALA A 7 -15.30 3.01 -10.75
N ASP A 8 -16.34 2.73 -11.52
CA ASP A 8 -17.71 2.67 -11.02
C ASP A 8 -17.91 1.46 -10.09
N LEU A 9 -17.48 0.27 -10.51
CA LEU A 9 -17.55 -0.95 -9.68
C LEU A 9 -16.77 -0.82 -8.36
N PHE A 10 -15.57 -0.22 -8.38
CA PHE A 10 -14.78 -0.02 -7.15
C PHE A 10 -15.44 0.96 -6.18
N ARG A 11 -16.12 1.99 -6.69
CA ARG A 11 -16.89 2.94 -5.88
C ARG A 11 -18.12 2.27 -5.27
N GLU A 12 -18.82 1.43 -6.05
CA GLU A 12 -19.94 0.63 -5.55
C GLU A 12 -19.52 -0.36 -4.46
N ALA A 13 -18.32 -0.94 -4.58
CA ALA A 13 -17.73 -1.84 -3.61
C ALA A 13 -17.13 -1.14 -2.36
N GLN A 14 -17.11 0.20 -2.31
CA GLN A 14 -16.62 1.01 -1.19
C GLN A 14 -15.16 0.70 -0.79
N LEU A 15 -14.28 0.62 -1.78
CA LEU A 15 -12.86 0.25 -1.60
C LEU A 15 -11.90 1.44 -1.54
N GLU A 16 -12.39 2.67 -1.50
CA GLU A 16 -11.59 3.90 -1.59
C GLU A 16 -10.58 4.08 -0.44
N ASP A 17 -10.84 3.49 0.73
CA ASP A 17 -9.90 3.49 1.86
C ASP A 17 -8.75 2.48 1.70
N GLN A 18 -8.86 1.56 0.73
CA GLN A 18 -7.93 0.44 0.56
C GLN A 18 -7.13 0.51 -0.72
N ILE A 19 -7.66 1.18 -1.74
CA ILE A 19 -7.03 1.31 -3.04
C ILE A 19 -7.14 2.74 -3.56
N VAL A 20 -6.14 3.17 -4.32
CA VAL A 20 -6.21 4.39 -5.12
C VAL A 20 -6.40 4.01 -6.58
N LEU A 21 -7.42 4.60 -7.20
CA LEU A 21 -7.76 4.38 -8.60
C LEU A 21 -6.88 5.25 -9.52
N PRO A 22 -6.59 4.80 -10.76
CA PRO A 22 -5.86 5.63 -11.71
C PRO A 22 -6.69 6.84 -12.14
N GLU A 23 -6.13 8.03 -11.97
CA GLU A 23 -6.75 9.29 -12.40
C GLU A 23 -6.38 9.65 -13.84
N HIS A 24 -7.31 10.28 -14.55
CA HIS A 24 -7.07 10.79 -15.90
C HIS A 24 -6.63 12.26 -15.83
N VAL A 25 -5.32 12.49 -15.68
CA VAL A 25 -4.76 13.83 -15.38
C VAL A 25 -4.26 14.60 -16.62
N SER A 26 -4.11 13.94 -17.79
CA SER A 26 -3.51 14.57 -18.97
C SER A 26 -4.54 15.12 -19.97
N PRO A 27 -4.26 16.25 -20.67
CA PRO A 27 -4.98 16.59 -21.89
C PRO A 27 -4.71 15.49 -22.93
N GLY A 28 -5.75 14.75 -23.32
CA GLY A 28 -5.62 13.64 -24.27
C GLY A 28 -6.59 12.49 -23.97
N ARG A 29 -6.47 11.39 -24.73
CA ARG A 29 -7.22 10.16 -24.47
C ARG A 29 -6.25 9.09 -23.99
N HIS A 30 -6.40 8.65 -22.75
CA HIS A 30 -5.67 7.48 -22.26
C HIS A 30 -6.13 6.22 -23.00
N VAL A 31 -5.18 5.44 -23.53
CA VAL A 31 -5.45 4.22 -24.32
C VAL A 31 -5.73 2.98 -23.48
N TRP A 32 -5.39 3.03 -22.18
CA TRP A 32 -5.64 1.96 -21.20
C TRP A 32 -4.99 0.62 -21.55
N ASN A 33 -3.70 0.65 -21.92
CA ASN A 33 -2.90 -0.58 -22.04
C ASN A 33 -2.79 -1.34 -20.72
N GLN A 34 -2.85 -0.62 -19.60
CA GLN A 34 -2.86 -1.16 -18.24
C GLN A 34 -3.89 -0.39 -17.41
N TYR A 35 -4.54 -1.10 -16.49
CA TYR A 35 -5.38 -0.50 -15.46
C TYR A 35 -4.71 -0.74 -14.11
N VAL A 36 -3.96 0.26 -13.65
CA VAL A 36 -3.09 0.14 -12.48
C VAL A 36 -3.75 0.83 -11.29
N ILE A 37 -3.94 0.09 -10.21
CA ILE A 37 -4.38 0.62 -8.91
C ILE A 37 -3.17 0.68 -7.96
N ARG A 38 -3.23 1.53 -6.93
CA ARG A 38 -2.33 1.45 -5.76
C ARG A 38 -3.05 0.73 -4.63
N VAL A 39 -2.44 -0.28 -4.04
CA VAL A 39 -2.97 -1.06 -2.91
C VAL A 39 -2.33 -0.56 -1.62
N LEU A 40 -3.14 0.02 -0.74
CA LEU A 40 -2.66 0.67 0.48
C LEU A 40 -2.38 -0.32 1.62
N GLY A 41 -1.63 0.16 2.62
CA GLY A 41 -1.37 -0.59 3.86
C GLY A 41 -0.44 -1.80 3.70
N GLY A 42 0.41 -1.80 2.66
CA GLY A 42 1.40 -2.86 2.45
C GLY A 42 0.79 -4.23 2.07
N ARG A 43 -0.43 -4.24 1.54
CA ARG A 43 -1.17 -5.49 1.23
C ARG A 43 -1.12 -5.92 -0.22
N ARG A 44 -0.34 -5.25 -1.06
CA ARG A 44 -0.23 -5.51 -2.51
C ARG A 44 0.10 -6.96 -2.82
N ASP A 45 1.17 -7.51 -2.24
CA ASP A 45 1.62 -8.88 -2.52
C ASP A 45 0.66 -9.96 -1.99
N ALA A 46 0.03 -9.69 -0.84
CA ALA A 46 -0.99 -10.56 -0.28
C ALA A 46 -2.25 -10.59 -1.15
N LEU A 47 -2.71 -9.43 -1.64
CA LEU A 47 -3.83 -9.34 -2.56
C LEU A 47 -3.52 -10.05 -3.88
N ARG A 48 -2.34 -9.82 -4.46
CA ARG A 48 -1.90 -10.51 -5.68
C ARG A 48 -1.94 -12.03 -5.53
N SER A 49 -1.42 -12.54 -4.42
CA SER A 49 -1.44 -13.98 -4.11
C SER A 49 -2.86 -14.51 -3.96
N PHE A 50 -3.76 -13.75 -3.33
CA PHE A 50 -5.17 -14.09 -3.19
C PHE A 50 -5.90 -14.16 -4.54
N LEU A 51 -5.67 -13.18 -5.42
CA LEU A 51 -6.23 -13.17 -6.78
C LEU A 51 -5.70 -14.35 -7.61
N GLN A 52 -4.41 -14.68 -7.48
CA GLN A 52 -3.81 -15.83 -8.15
C GLN A 52 -4.48 -17.16 -7.75
N GLN A 53 -4.77 -17.35 -6.46
CA GLN A 53 -5.50 -18.54 -5.96
C GLN A 53 -6.91 -18.64 -6.55
N ARG A 54 -7.53 -17.51 -6.87
CA ARG A 54 -8.83 -17.42 -7.59
C ARG A 54 -8.70 -17.44 -9.11
N LYS A 55 -7.50 -17.70 -9.64
CA LYS A 55 -7.18 -17.72 -11.08
C LYS A 55 -7.46 -16.37 -11.78
N ILE A 56 -7.37 -15.27 -11.04
CA ILE A 56 -7.49 -13.91 -11.56
C ILE A 56 -6.08 -13.37 -11.82
N GLY A 57 -5.80 -13.03 -13.08
CA GLY A 57 -4.51 -12.45 -13.48
C GLY A 57 -4.30 -11.07 -12.86
N SER A 58 -3.10 -10.81 -12.36
CA SER A 58 -2.65 -9.49 -11.92
C SER A 58 -1.13 -9.39 -12.00
N GLU A 59 -0.63 -8.21 -12.33
CA GLU A 59 0.80 -8.01 -12.61
C GLU A 59 1.37 -6.81 -11.84
N ILE A 60 2.69 -6.80 -11.66
CA ILE A 60 3.41 -5.72 -11.00
C ILE A 60 4.37 -5.08 -12.01
N TYR A 61 4.09 -3.84 -12.37
CA TYR A 61 4.93 -3.01 -13.24
C TYR A 61 5.21 -1.68 -12.53
N TYR A 62 6.36 -1.47 -11.90
CA TYR A 62 7.51 -2.35 -11.70
C TYR A 62 7.74 -2.57 -10.19
N PRO A 63 8.33 -3.70 -9.77
CA PRO A 63 8.50 -4.02 -8.35
C PRO A 63 9.58 -3.19 -7.65
N LEU A 64 10.41 -2.46 -8.40
CA LEU A 64 11.47 -1.57 -7.91
C LEU A 64 11.45 -0.27 -8.71
N GLY A 65 11.72 0.86 -8.04
CA GLY A 65 12.07 2.10 -8.72
C GLY A 65 13.46 2.01 -9.36
N LEU A 66 13.73 2.85 -10.37
CA LEU A 66 15.04 2.86 -11.04
C LEU A 66 16.20 3.12 -10.07
N HIS A 67 16.01 4.00 -9.09
CA HIS A 67 16.99 4.31 -8.04
C HIS A 67 17.33 3.12 -7.12
N GLU A 68 16.49 2.09 -7.07
CA GLU A 68 16.76 0.86 -6.29
C GLU A 68 17.47 -0.21 -7.13
N GLN A 69 17.62 -0.03 -8.44
CA GLN A 69 18.27 -1.01 -9.30
C GLN A 69 19.79 -0.89 -9.18
N GLU A 70 20.47 -2.04 -9.07
CA GLU A 70 21.92 -2.13 -8.88
C GLU A 70 22.72 -1.39 -9.95
N CYS A 71 22.25 -1.41 -11.22
CA CYS A 71 22.90 -0.69 -12.31
C CYS A 71 22.94 0.84 -12.12
N PHE A 72 22.05 1.40 -11.29
CA PHE A 72 21.99 2.81 -10.94
C PHE A 72 22.58 3.13 -9.56
N ALA A 73 23.17 2.15 -8.86
CA ALA A 73 23.75 2.37 -7.52
C ALA A 73 24.83 3.46 -7.49
N HIS A 74 25.55 3.65 -8.61
CA HIS A 74 26.56 4.70 -8.77
C HIS A 74 26.02 6.13 -8.70
N LEU A 75 24.70 6.32 -8.83
CA LEU A 75 24.04 7.63 -8.67
C LEU A 75 23.85 8.02 -7.20
N GLY A 76 24.01 7.08 -6.26
CA GLY A 76 24.05 7.36 -4.82
C GLY A 76 22.72 7.73 -4.17
N TYR A 77 21.58 7.47 -4.83
CA TYR A 77 20.26 7.72 -4.24
C TYR A 77 19.93 6.73 -3.14
N ALA A 78 19.40 7.22 -2.02
CA ALA A 78 18.77 6.43 -0.98
C ALA A 78 17.26 6.26 -1.27
N PRO A 79 16.61 5.20 -0.74
CA PRO A 79 15.15 5.02 -0.87
C PRO A 79 14.33 6.22 -0.36
N THR A 80 14.87 6.96 0.61
CA THR A 80 14.23 8.16 1.18
C THR A 80 14.24 9.36 0.25
N ASP A 81 15.09 9.37 -0.79
CA ASP A 81 15.24 10.51 -1.69
C ASP A 81 14.10 10.61 -2.71
N LEU A 82 13.46 9.47 -3.01
CA LEU A 82 12.36 9.36 -3.96
C LEU A 82 11.14 8.67 -3.33
N PRO A 83 10.52 9.27 -2.29
CA PRO A 83 9.52 8.60 -1.46
C PRO A 83 8.28 8.16 -2.25
N GLU A 84 7.82 8.95 -3.22
CA GLU A 84 6.67 8.58 -4.06
C GLU A 84 6.98 7.44 -5.02
N THR A 85 8.18 7.42 -5.61
CA THR A 85 8.63 6.31 -6.47
C THR A 85 8.72 5.02 -5.65
N PHE A 86 9.30 5.11 -4.45
CA PHE A 86 9.40 4.00 -3.53
C PHE A 86 8.01 3.48 -3.16
N ALA A 87 7.12 4.34 -2.69
CA ALA A 87 5.75 3.98 -2.34
C ALA A 87 4.99 3.35 -3.53
N ALA A 88 5.06 3.98 -4.71
CA ALA A 88 4.40 3.48 -5.91
C ALA A 88 4.86 2.04 -6.25
N SER A 89 6.17 1.75 -6.24
CA SER A 89 6.68 0.41 -6.57
C SER A 89 6.14 -0.71 -5.64
N ARG A 90 5.83 -0.36 -4.39
CA ARG A 90 5.30 -1.27 -3.36
C ARG A 90 3.79 -1.41 -3.41
N GLU A 91 3.09 -0.41 -3.94
CA GLU A 91 1.64 -0.35 -3.91
C GLU A 91 1.00 -0.70 -5.26
N VAL A 92 1.68 -0.46 -6.39
CA VAL A 92 1.06 -0.65 -7.70
C VAL A 92 0.78 -2.12 -8.02
N MET A 93 -0.39 -2.35 -8.62
CA MET A 93 -0.81 -3.62 -9.19
C MET A 93 -1.70 -3.37 -10.41
N ALA A 94 -1.36 -4.00 -11.53
CA ALA A 94 -2.13 -3.97 -12.76
C ALA A 94 -3.22 -5.04 -12.74
N LEU A 95 -4.45 -4.62 -13.04
CA LEU A 95 -5.62 -5.49 -13.21
C LEU A 95 -5.84 -5.85 -14.68
N PRO A 96 -6.58 -6.94 -14.97
CA PRO A 96 -6.92 -7.32 -16.33
C PRO A 96 -7.63 -6.19 -17.06
N ILE A 97 -7.12 -5.82 -18.23
CA ILE A 97 -7.74 -4.84 -19.13
C ILE A 97 -7.45 -5.23 -20.59
N PHE A 98 -8.50 -5.46 -21.37
CA PHE A 98 -8.40 -5.76 -22.81
C PHE A 98 -9.76 -5.55 -23.49
N PRO A 99 -9.83 -5.42 -24.84
CA PRO A 99 -11.06 -5.06 -25.55
C PRO A 99 -12.25 -6.01 -25.34
N GLY A 100 -11.99 -7.30 -25.09
CA GLY A 100 -13.01 -8.33 -24.89
C GLY A 100 -13.47 -8.52 -23.45
N LEU A 101 -12.95 -7.75 -22.49
CA LEU A 101 -13.22 -7.95 -21.07
C LEU A 101 -14.69 -7.62 -20.72
N THR A 102 -15.44 -8.63 -20.30
CA THR A 102 -16.87 -8.54 -20.01
C THR A 102 -17.15 -7.81 -18.69
N ILE A 103 -18.43 -7.49 -18.43
CA ILE A 103 -18.84 -6.88 -17.16
C ILE A 103 -18.68 -7.89 -16.01
N ASP A 104 -19.14 -9.12 -16.21
CA ASP A 104 -19.11 -10.16 -15.19
C ASP A 104 -17.66 -10.51 -14.79
N GLU A 105 -16.73 -10.52 -15.75
CA GLU A 105 -15.30 -10.71 -15.45
C GLU A 105 -14.72 -9.55 -14.62
N GLN A 106 -15.09 -8.30 -14.92
CA GLN A 106 -14.65 -7.16 -14.10
C GLN A 106 -15.28 -7.16 -12.72
N SER A 107 -16.56 -7.50 -12.61
CA SER A 107 -17.23 -7.67 -11.32
C SER A 107 -16.55 -8.76 -10.51
N ALA A 108 -16.22 -9.91 -11.11
CA ALA A 108 -15.49 -10.98 -10.42
C ALA A 108 -14.11 -10.54 -9.91
N VAL A 109 -13.40 -9.67 -10.65
CA VAL A 109 -12.15 -9.05 -10.17
C VAL A 109 -12.41 -8.15 -8.96
N VAL A 110 -13.39 -7.25 -9.05
CA VAL A 110 -13.71 -6.29 -7.97
C VAL A 110 -14.23 -7.00 -6.72
N ASP A 111 -15.13 -7.98 -6.87
CA ASP A 111 -15.68 -8.80 -5.80
C ASP A 111 -14.58 -9.58 -5.08
N ALA A 112 -13.63 -10.16 -5.82
CA ALA A 112 -12.49 -10.84 -5.21
C ALA A 112 -11.60 -9.88 -4.41
N ILE A 113 -11.39 -8.65 -4.89
CA ILE A 113 -10.65 -7.62 -4.15
C ILE A 113 -11.44 -7.21 -2.89
N ALA A 114 -12.75 -7.05 -2.99
CA ALA A 114 -13.62 -6.70 -1.87
C ALA A 114 -13.61 -7.80 -0.80
N ASP A 115 -13.73 -9.07 -1.20
CA ASP A 115 -13.62 -10.25 -0.34
C ASP A 115 -12.31 -10.24 0.45
N PHE A 116 -11.18 -9.95 -0.22
CA PHE A 116 -9.87 -9.91 0.42
C PHE A 116 -9.83 -8.86 1.56
N PHE A 117 -10.38 -7.66 1.30
CA PHE A 117 -10.39 -6.59 2.29
C PHE A 117 -11.44 -6.78 3.39
N ALA A 118 -12.54 -7.48 3.11
CA ALA A 118 -13.55 -7.85 4.10
C ALA A 118 -13.07 -8.91 5.10
N GLN A 119 -12.21 -9.83 4.66
CA GLN A 119 -11.62 -10.89 5.50
C GLN A 119 -10.46 -10.40 6.38
N SER A 120 -9.88 -9.24 6.06
CA SER A 120 -8.88 -8.61 6.92
C SER A 120 -9.57 -8.01 8.15
N PRO A 121 -9.05 -8.19 9.39
CA PRO A 121 -9.59 -7.45 10.53
C PRO A 121 -9.44 -5.97 10.21
N LYS A 122 -10.57 -5.26 10.00
CA LYS A 122 -10.57 -3.81 9.77
C LYS A 122 -9.71 -3.18 10.85
N ALA A 123 -8.55 -2.63 10.47
CA ALA A 123 -7.71 -1.88 11.39
C ALA A 123 -8.58 -0.70 11.87
N LYS A 124 -9.01 -0.76 13.13
CA LYS A 124 -9.67 0.40 13.75
C LYS A 124 -8.70 1.57 13.62
N PRO A 125 -9.14 2.76 13.16
CA PRO A 125 -8.29 3.93 13.22
C PRO A 125 -7.91 4.13 14.68
N ALA A 126 -6.61 4.04 14.97
CA ALA A 126 -6.10 4.26 16.30
C ALA A 126 -6.44 5.72 16.67
N LYS A 127 -7.33 5.88 17.66
CA LYS A 127 -7.53 7.18 18.31
C LYS A 127 -6.16 7.66 18.80
N PRO A 128 -5.77 8.93 18.58
CA PRO A 128 -4.57 9.46 19.21
C PRO A 128 -4.76 9.39 20.72
N MET A 129 -4.02 8.49 21.36
CA MET A 129 -3.99 8.36 22.80
C MET A 129 -3.11 9.50 23.31
N PHE A 130 -3.74 10.60 23.72
CA PHE A 130 -3.06 11.64 24.47
C PHE A 130 -2.59 11.04 25.80
N LEU A 131 -1.30 10.70 25.89
CA LEU A 131 -0.64 10.40 27.15
C LEU A 131 -0.69 11.65 28.03
N LYS A 132 -1.50 11.61 29.10
CA LYS A 132 -1.48 12.65 30.12
C LYS A 132 -0.16 12.56 30.87
N ARG A 133 0.60 13.67 30.84
CA ARG A 133 1.83 13.87 31.63
C ARG A 133 1.46 13.86 33.12
N THR A 134 1.78 12.79 33.84
CA THR A 134 1.78 12.81 35.29
C THR A 134 3.13 13.33 35.77
N GLU A 135 3.15 14.60 36.19
CA GLU A 135 4.17 15.05 37.11
C GLU A 135 3.92 14.42 38.48
N SER A 136 4.94 13.80 39.07
CA SER A 136 5.16 13.94 40.51
C SER A 136 6.65 13.79 40.81
N ARG A 137 7.25 14.93 41.11
CA ARG A 137 8.55 15.08 41.75
C ARG A 137 8.34 14.87 43.24
N THR A 138 8.99 13.89 43.86
CA THR A 138 9.43 14.04 45.25
C THR A 138 10.73 13.27 45.48
N SER A 139 11.77 14.07 45.68
CA SER A 139 13.10 13.72 46.18
C SER A 139 13.06 13.01 47.54
N ARG A 140 13.95 12.05 47.74
CA ARG A 140 14.60 11.87 49.04
C ARG A 140 15.99 11.25 48.89
N THR A 141 16.88 11.84 49.66
CA THR A 141 18.34 11.75 49.73
C THR A 141 18.80 10.56 50.59
N SER A 142 19.88 9.88 50.21
CA SER A 142 20.92 9.30 51.10
C SER A 142 22.04 8.72 50.22
N ALA A 143 23.18 9.39 50.03
CA ALA A 143 24.35 9.40 50.92
C ALA A 143 24.92 8.00 51.20
N ARG A 144 26.02 7.70 50.48
CA ARG A 144 27.27 6.96 50.81
C ARG A 144 27.17 5.68 51.65
N ASP A 145 27.85 4.63 51.17
CA ASP A 145 29.10 4.18 51.80
C ASP A 145 29.95 3.34 50.83
N ASP A 146 31.27 3.48 51.04
CA ASP A 146 32.41 2.96 50.30
C ASP A 146 32.61 1.44 50.48
N ASP A 147 33.17 0.77 49.46
CA ASP A 147 34.34 -0.16 49.55
C ASP A 147 34.57 -0.81 48.17
N ALA A 148 35.59 -0.45 47.40
CA ALA A 148 36.99 -0.91 47.47
C ALA A 148 37.23 -2.36 47.00
N ALA A 149 38.04 -2.45 45.92
CA ALA A 149 39.02 -3.49 45.58
C ALA A 149 38.59 -4.95 45.37
N ALA A 150 38.89 -5.51 44.19
CA ALA A 150 40.12 -6.30 43.96
C ALA A 150 40.04 -7.15 42.67
N VAL A 151 41.04 -6.91 41.79
CA VAL A 151 41.67 -7.78 40.78
C VAL A 151 40.82 -8.31 39.61
#